data_AF-A0A522EGU5-F1
#
_entry.id   AF-A0A522EGU5-F1
#
_cell.length_a   1.000
_cell.length_b   1.000
_cell.length_c   1.000
_cell.angle_alpha   90.00
_cell.angle_beta   90.00
_cell.angle_gamma   90.00
#
_symmetry.space_group_name_H-M   'P 1'
#
loop_
_entity.id
_entity.type
_entity.pdbx_description
1 polymer ?
#
loop_
_entity_poly.entity_id
_entity_poly.type
_entity_poly.pdbx_seq_one_letter_code
_entity_poly.pdbx_strand_id
1 'polypeptide(L)'
;MFDRPDSGERAVLVHLTFHAGQEDLLELKELAKSAGTDPVYVVTGSRQRPDPKHFVGKGKLEELKSIVENYSADVVLFNHPLTPSQERNLENFLGVRVVDRNGLILDIFAQRAQSFEGKLQVELAQLKHLSTRLVRGWTHLERQKGGIGLRGPGETQLETDRRLLGLRIKQI
;
A
#
# COMPACT_ATOMS: atom_id res chain seq x y z
N MET A 1 2.14 -11.84 -11.69
CA MET A 1 0.71 -12.17 -11.49
C MET A 1 0.63 -12.61 -10.04
N PHE A 2 0.08 -11.77 -9.16
CA PHE A 2 -0.02 -12.12 -7.74
C PHE A 2 -1.26 -13.00 -7.59
N ASP A 3 -1.05 -14.25 -7.18
CA ASP A 3 -2.13 -15.20 -6.88
C ASP A 3 -2.99 -14.61 -5.76
N ARG A 4 -4.30 -14.51 -6.00
CA ARG A 4 -5.29 -14.15 -4.99
C ARG A 4 -6.01 -15.41 -4.53
N PRO A 5 -6.14 -15.66 -3.23
CA PRO A 5 -6.87 -16.82 -2.71
C PRO A 5 -8.37 -16.78 -3.08
N ASP A 6 -9.00 -17.97 -3.22
CA ASP A 6 -10.40 -18.16 -3.64
C ASP A 6 -11.43 -17.59 -2.63
N SER A 7 -11.03 -17.41 -1.36
CA SER A 7 -11.72 -16.55 -0.40
C SER A 7 -11.05 -15.18 -0.40
N GLY A 8 -11.79 -14.10 -0.63
CA GLY A 8 -11.24 -12.74 -0.67
C GLY A 8 -10.32 -12.42 0.52
N GLU A 9 -9.28 -11.63 0.29
CA GLU A 9 -8.29 -11.27 1.32
C GLU A 9 -8.99 -10.63 2.54
N ARG A 10 -8.71 -11.13 3.75
CA ARG A 10 -9.33 -10.63 4.98
C ARG A 10 -8.74 -9.26 5.29
N ALA A 11 -9.59 -8.24 5.31
CA ALA A 11 -9.18 -6.85 5.40
C ALA A 11 -9.58 -6.20 6.73
N VAL A 12 -8.61 -5.57 7.40
CA VAL A 12 -8.90 -4.60 8.46
C VAL A 12 -8.96 -3.21 7.84
N LEU A 13 -10.07 -2.50 8.04
CA LEU A 13 -10.26 -1.15 7.53
C LEU A 13 -9.82 -0.14 8.59
N VAL A 14 -9.06 0.87 8.20
CA VAL A 14 -8.60 1.95 9.07
C VAL A 14 -9.10 3.29 8.55
N HIS A 15 -9.83 4.00 9.39
CA HIS A 15 -10.39 5.30 9.10
C HIS A 15 -10.12 6.28 10.24
N LEU A 16 -9.50 7.41 9.93
CA LEU A 16 -9.29 8.49 10.88
C LEU A 16 -10.06 9.74 10.46
N THR A 17 -10.72 10.38 11.41
CA THR A 17 -11.43 11.64 11.21
C THR A 17 -10.52 12.80 11.65
N PHE A 18 -10.08 13.63 10.69
CA PHE A 18 -9.17 14.76 10.96
C PHE A 18 -9.87 16.10 11.17
N HIS A 19 -10.97 16.33 10.45
CA HIS A 19 -11.81 17.51 10.57
C HIS A 19 -13.28 17.06 10.65
N ALA A 20 -14.15 17.94 11.14
CA ALA A 20 -15.59 17.70 11.13
C ALA A 20 -16.08 17.73 9.66
N GLY A 21 -16.01 16.57 9.02
CA GLY A 21 -16.41 16.32 7.65
C GLY A 21 -16.72 14.83 7.53
N GLN A 22 -17.86 14.52 6.92
CA GLN A 22 -18.37 13.17 6.71
C GLN A 22 -17.49 12.43 5.69
N GLU A 23 -16.35 11.93 6.12
CA GLU A 23 -15.77 10.82 5.39
C GLU A 23 -16.58 9.57 5.72
N ASP A 24 -17.22 9.01 4.69
CA ASP A 24 -18.18 7.94 4.87
C ASP A 24 -17.47 6.59 4.98
N LEU A 25 -17.49 6.04 6.20
CA LEU A 25 -17.06 4.66 6.47
C LEU A 25 -17.79 3.64 5.59
N LEU A 26 -19.01 3.95 5.16
CA LEU A 26 -19.79 3.11 4.29
C LEU A 26 -19.16 3.01 2.89
N GLU A 27 -18.67 4.13 2.36
CA GLU A 27 -17.94 4.16 1.09
C GLU A 27 -16.71 3.24 1.15
N LEU A 28 -15.90 3.33 2.21
CA LEU A 28 -14.70 2.50 2.36
C LEU A 28 -15.04 1.00 2.36
N LYS A 29 -16.12 0.60 3.05
CA LYS A 29 -16.58 -0.79 3.05
C LYS A 29 -16.99 -1.25 1.65
N GLU A 30 -17.68 -0.41 0.89
CA GLU A 30 -18.09 -0.74 -0.48
C GLU A 30 -16.90 -0.78 -1.45
N LEU A 31 -15.90 0.08 -1.26
CA LEU A 31 -14.63 0.01 -2.02
C LEU A 31 -13.87 -1.28 -1.71
N ALA A 32 -13.77 -1.67 -0.44
CA ALA A 32 -13.13 -2.93 -0.04
C ALA A 32 -13.79 -4.14 -0.70
N LYS A 33 -15.12 -4.26 -0.59
CA LYS A 33 -15.89 -5.31 -1.26
C LYS A 33 -15.70 -5.29 -2.78
N SER A 34 -15.72 -4.10 -3.39
CA SER A 34 -15.50 -3.92 -4.83
C SER A 34 -14.11 -4.35 -5.29
N ALA A 35 -13.11 -4.33 -4.39
CA ALA A 35 -11.77 -4.80 -4.66
C ALA A 35 -11.61 -6.32 -4.49
N GLY A 36 -12.63 -7.01 -3.99
CA GLY A 36 -12.62 -8.44 -3.71
C GLY A 36 -12.06 -8.80 -2.33
N THR A 37 -12.04 -7.86 -1.37
CA THR A 37 -11.61 -8.13 0.01
C THR A 37 -12.80 -8.35 0.93
N ASP A 38 -12.58 -9.09 2.02
CA ASP A 38 -13.56 -9.34 3.07
C ASP A 38 -13.27 -8.46 4.30
N PRO A 39 -14.00 -7.35 4.53
CA PRO A 39 -13.74 -6.45 5.65
C PRO A 39 -14.17 -7.07 6.98
N VAL A 40 -13.20 -7.58 7.75
CA VAL A 40 -13.42 -8.30 9.02
C VAL A 40 -13.52 -7.39 10.23
N TYR A 41 -12.90 -6.21 10.19
CA TYR A 41 -12.93 -5.25 11.29
C TYR A 41 -12.73 -3.82 10.78
N VAL A 42 -13.25 -2.84 11.53
CA VAL A 42 -13.07 -1.41 11.23
C VAL A 42 -12.50 -0.68 12.45
N VAL A 43 -11.29 -0.16 12.29
CA VAL A 43 -10.62 0.72 13.26
C VAL A 43 -10.95 2.15 12.92
N THR A 44 -11.60 2.85 13.84
CA THR A 44 -11.93 4.27 13.71
C THR A 44 -11.17 5.11 14.73
N GLY A 45 -10.98 6.41 14.48
CA GLY A 45 -10.47 7.32 15.51
C GLY A 45 -10.46 8.77 15.06
N SER A 46 -10.37 9.69 16.03
CA SER A 46 -10.26 11.11 15.74
C SER A 46 -8.88 11.65 16.13
N ARG A 47 -8.33 12.54 15.32
CA ARG A 47 -7.08 13.24 15.60
C ARG A 47 -6.99 14.55 14.83
N GLN A 48 -6.37 15.59 15.39
CA GLN A 48 -6.22 16.86 14.67
C GLN A 48 -5.29 16.79 13.44
N ARG A 49 -4.25 15.95 13.48
CA ARG A 49 -3.26 15.79 12.40
C ARG A 49 -2.72 14.36 12.34
N PRO A 50 -2.38 13.82 11.15
CA PRO A 50 -1.80 12.49 11.02
C PRO A 50 -0.40 12.41 11.64
N ASP A 51 -0.03 11.23 12.12
CA ASP A 51 1.33 10.95 12.57
C ASP A 51 2.29 10.90 11.36
N PRO A 52 3.44 11.57 11.40
CA PRO A 52 4.37 11.57 10.27
C PRO A 52 4.98 10.17 10.02
N LYS A 53 5.08 9.30 11.03
CA LYS A 53 5.70 7.98 10.88
C LYS A 53 4.71 6.88 10.53
N HIS A 54 3.54 6.84 11.18
CA HIS A 54 2.60 5.73 11.03
C HIS A 54 1.19 6.14 10.66
N PHE A 55 0.94 7.44 10.39
CA PHE A 55 -0.40 8.01 10.19
C PHE A 55 -1.31 7.98 11.43
N VAL A 56 -1.37 6.84 12.14
CA VAL A 56 -2.00 6.63 13.44
C VAL A 56 -1.03 6.91 14.60
N GLY A 57 -1.56 7.16 15.80
CA GLY A 57 -0.75 7.29 17.02
C GLY A 57 -0.26 5.94 17.54
N LYS A 58 0.76 5.94 18.41
CA LYS A 58 1.41 4.72 18.93
C LYS A 58 0.42 3.73 19.58
N GLY A 59 -0.46 4.21 20.46
CA GLY A 59 -1.44 3.31 21.12
C GLY A 59 -2.40 2.65 20.11
N LYS A 60 -2.84 3.40 19.10
CA LYS A 60 -3.70 2.87 18.03
C LYS A 60 -2.95 1.92 17.09
N LEU A 61 -1.65 2.13 16.92
CA LEU A 61 -0.79 1.23 16.16
C LEU A 61 -0.65 -0.14 16.84
N GLU A 62 -0.47 -0.15 18.16
CA GLU A 62 -0.43 -1.38 18.96
C GLU A 62 -1.80 -2.10 18.98
N GLU A 63 -2.89 -1.32 19.10
CA GLU A 63 -4.26 -1.81 18.96
C GLU A 63 -4.49 -2.45 17.59
N LEU A 64 -4.10 -1.77 16.51
CA LEU A 64 -4.22 -2.25 15.14
C LEU A 64 -3.46 -3.56 14.92
N LYS A 65 -2.25 -3.69 15.48
CA LYS A 65 -1.48 -4.94 15.41
C LYS A 65 -2.23 -6.10 16.08
N SER A 66 -2.75 -5.86 17.28
CA SER A 66 -3.54 -6.86 18.00
C SER A 66 -4.77 -7.28 17.22
N ILE A 67 -5.45 -6.34 16.56
CA ILE A 67 -6.61 -6.61 15.69
C ILE A 67 -6.20 -7.43 14.46
N VAL A 68 -5.11 -7.07 13.78
CA VAL A 68 -4.61 -7.84 12.62
C VAL A 68 -4.34 -9.30 13.01
N GLU A 69 -3.71 -9.53 14.16
CA GLU A 69 -3.43 -10.88 14.67
C GLU A 69 -4.72 -11.62 15.05
N ASN A 70 -5.61 -10.99 15.82
CA ASN A 70 -6.86 -11.58 16.31
C ASN A 70 -7.82 -11.96 15.17
N TYR A 71 -7.88 -11.13 14.14
CA TYR A 71 -8.74 -11.36 12.98
C TYR A 71 -8.00 -12.05 11.84
N SER A 72 -6.73 -12.45 12.03
CA SER A 72 -5.87 -13.06 11.00
C SER A 72 -6.03 -12.36 9.65
N ALA A 73 -5.88 -11.04 9.65
CA ALA A 73 -6.07 -10.21 8.47
C ALA A 73 -4.86 -10.31 7.54
N ASP A 74 -5.10 -10.43 6.25
CA ASP A 74 -4.06 -10.50 5.22
C ASP A 74 -3.61 -9.10 4.78
N VAL A 75 -4.51 -8.12 4.90
CA VAL A 75 -4.30 -6.76 4.43
C VAL A 75 -4.93 -5.73 5.36
N VAL A 76 -4.29 -4.58 5.50
CA VAL A 76 -4.86 -3.40 6.16
C VAL A 76 -5.12 -2.31 5.13
N LEU A 77 -6.38 -1.88 5.03
CA LEU A 77 -6.83 -0.86 4.10
C LEU A 77 -7.01 0.48 4.82
N PHE A 78 -6.25 1.49 4.42
CA PHE A 78 -6.38 2.85 4.94
C PHE A 78 -7.31 3.68 4.05
N ASN A 79 -8.31 4.34 4.65
CA ASN A 79 -9.21 5.26 3.94
C ASN A 79 -8.53 6.51 3.36
N HIS A 80 -7.27 6.71 3.74
CA HIS A 80 -6.51 7.92 3.48
C HIS A 80 -5.30 7.61 2.63
N PRO A 81 -4.83 8.57 1.81
CA PRO A 81 -3.55 8.43 1.14
C PRO A 81 -2.41 8.38 2.17
N LEU A 82 -1.48 7.45 1.97
CA LEU A 82 -0.29 7.31 2.81
C LEU A 82 0.95 7.72 2.04
N THR A 83 1.88 8.37 2.72
CA THR A 83 3.22 8.57 2.15
C THR A 83 3.95 7.23 2.06
N PRO A 84 4.89 7.06 1.10
CA PRO A 84 5.68 5.83 0.98
C PRO A 84 6.38 5.39 2.27
N SER A 85 6.85 6.36 3.07
CA SER A 85 7.46 6.07 4.36
C SER A 85 6.47 5.60 5.41
N GLN A 86 5.26 6.15 5.43
CA GLN A 86 4.22 5.73 6.37
C GLN A 86 3.78 4.30 6.09
N GLU A 87 3.48 3.99 4.82
CA GLU A 87 3.07 2.64 4.41
C GLU A 87 4.13 1.60 4.78
N ARG A 88 5.40 1.85 4.43
CA ARG A 88 6.49 0.95 4.79
C ARG A 88 6.61 0.73 6.31
N ASN A 89 6.53 1.81 7.10
CA ASN A 89 6.64 1.69 8.54
C ASN A 89 5.47 0.88 9.13
N LEU A 90 4.27 1.07 8.58
CA LEU A 90 3.08 0.30 8.95
C LEU A 90 3.25 -1.18 8.58
N GLU A 91 3.67 -1.51 7.35
CA GLU A 91 3.93 -2.90 6.95
C GLU A 91 4.98 -3.58 7.83
N ASN A 92 6.09 -2.90 8.11
CA ASN A 92 7.14 -3.42 9.00
C ASN A 92 6.62 -3.69 10.42
N PHE A 93 5.70 -2.87 10.92
CA PHE A 93 5.19 -2.99 12.28
C PHE A 93 4.09 -4.06 12.40
N LEU A 94 3.19 -4.09 11.41
CA LEU A 94 2.00 -4.93 11.37
C LEU A 94 2.29 -6.33 10.82
N GLY A 95 3.34 -6.49 10.00
CA GLY A 95 3.72 -7.78 9.41
C GLY A 95 2.82 -8.24 8.27
N VAL A 96 1.91 -7.39 7.81
CA VAL A 96 0.94 -7.66 6.73
C VAL A 96 0.97 -6.51 5.72
N ARG A 97 0.43 -6.75 4.52
CA ARG A 97 0.38 -5.75 3.45
C ARG A 97 -0.49 -4.57 3.88
N VAL A 98 -0.04 -3.35 3.57
CA VAL A 98 -0.80 -2.13 3.83
C VAL A 98 -1.10 -1.46 2.50
N VAL A 99 -2.38 -1.14 2.28
CA VAL A 99 -2.83 -0.46 1.06
C VAL A 99 -3.54 0.82 1.45
N ASP A 100 -3.10 1.93 0.86
CA ASP A 100 -3.74 3.23 1.02
C ASP A 100 -4.95 3.41 0.08
N ARG A 101 -5.69 4.51 0.25
CA ARG A 101 -6.89 4.76 -0.58
C ARG A 101 -6.60 4.75 -2.07
N ASN A 102 -5.45 5.32 -2.46
CA ASN A 102 -5.05 5.41 -3.86
C ASN A 102 -4.79 4.02 -4.44
N GLY A 103 -4.03 3.18 -3.72
CA GLY A 103 -3.79 1.79 -4.11
C GLY A 103 -5.09 1.01 -4.26
N LEU A 104 -6.02 1.14 -3.31
CA LEU A 104 -7.32 0.48 -3.36
C LEU A 104 -8.13 0.86 -4.61
N ILE A 105 -8.19 2.15 -4.93
CA ILE A 105 -8.89 2.65 -6.12
C ILE A 105 -8.25 2.12 -7.41
N LEU A 106 -6.91 2.12 -7.48
CA LEU A 106 -6.18 1.59 -8.64
C LEU A 106 -6.43 0.09 -8.83
N ASP A 107 -6.50 -0.68 -7.73
CA ASP A 107 -6.81 -2.12 -7.77
C ASP A 107 -8.24 -2.38 -8.27
N ILE A 108 -9.21 -1.53 -7.92
CA ILE A 108 -10.58 -1.60 -8.43
C ILE A 108 -10.62 -1.26 -9.93
N PHE A 109 -9.90 -0.21 -10.35
CA PHE A 109 -9.84 0.17 -11.77
C PHE A 109 -9.17 -0.90 -12.62
N ALA A 110 -8.13 -1.56 -12.11
CA ALA A 110 -7.48 -2.67 -12.82
C ALA A 110 -8.44 -3.84 -13.07
N GLN A 111 -9.33 -4.12 -12.11
CA GLN A 111 -10.36 -5.16 -12.26
C GLN A 111 -11.45 -4.78 -13.27
N ARG A 112 -11.75 -3.48 -13.39
CA ARG A 112 -12.84 -2.98 -14.25
C ARG A 112 -12.41 -2.59 -15.66
N ALA A 113 -11.12 -2.34 -15.90
CA ALA A 113 -10.63 -1.89 -17.19
C ALA A 113 -10.76 -2.98 -18.26
N GLN A 114 -11.69 -2.80 -19.20
CA GLN A 114 -11.93 -3.74 -20.30
C GLN A 114 -11.24 -3.32 -21.61
N SER A 115 -11.28 -2.03 -21.94
CA SER A 115 -10.70 -1.49 -23.16
C SER A 115 -9.17 -1.50 -23.11
N PHE A 116 -8.54 -1.59 -24.28
CA PHE A 116 -7.07 -1.53 -24.39
C PHE A 116 -6.52 -0.23 -23.81
N GLU A 117 -7.09 0.91 -24.20
CA GLU A 117 -6.70 2.22 -23.69
C GLU A 117 -6.90 2.34 -22.18
N GLY A 118 -8.03 1.85 -21.64
CA GLY A 118 -8.30 1.88 -20.21
C GLY A 118 -7.30 1.04 -19.42
N LYS A 119 -6.98 -0.17 -19.89
CA LYS A 119 -5.95 -1.02 -19.27
C LYS A 119 -4.60 -0.33 -19.23
N LEU A 120 -4.23 0.34 -20.33
CA LEU A 120 -2.97 1.06 -20.45
C LEU A 120 -2.89 2.24 -19.46
N GLN A 121 -3.95 3.03 -19.34
CA GLN A 121 -4.02 4.14 -18.39
C GLN A 121 -3.94 3.67 -16.94
N VAL A 122 -4.60 2.56 -16.61
CA VAL A 122 -4.52 1.98 -15.26
C VAL A 122 -3.12 1.43 -14.99
N GLU A 123 -2.49 0.72 -15.92
CA GLU A 123 -1.11 0.25 -15.79
C GLU A 123 -0.16 1.42 -15.57
N LEU A 124 -0.31 2.51 -16.33
CA LEU A 124 0.48 3.72 -16.16
C LEU A 124 0.32 4.32 -14.75
N ALA A 125 -0.92 4.40 -14.26
CA ALA A 125 -1.21 4.94 -12.94
C ALA A 125 -0.64 4.05 -11.82
N GLN A 126 -0.75 2.73 -11.95
CA GLN A 126 -0.15 1.77 -11.03
C GLN A 126 1.38 1.88 -11.02
N LEU A 127 2.02 1.96 -12.19
CA LEU A 127 3.47 2.12 -12.29
C LEU A 127 3.94 3.44 -11.66
N LYS A 128 3.23 4.54 -11.90
CA LYS A 128 3.53 5.83 -11.25
C LYS A 128 3.40 5.72 -9.73
N HIS A 129 2.33 5.12 -9.24
CA HIS A 129 2.11 4.91 -7.80
C HIS A 129 3.24 4.07 -7.17
N LEU A 130 3.56 2.91 -7.78
CA LEU A 130 4.63 2.01 -7.32
C LEU A 130 6.01 2.66 -7.37
N SER A 131 6.31 3.46 -8.41
CA SER A 131 7.62 4.10 -8.58
C SER A 131 8.01 4.97 -7.38
N THR A 132 7.02 5.61 -6.72
CA THR A 132 7.26 6.42 -5.53
C THR A 132 7.52 5.60 -4.26
N ARG A 133 7.10 4.33 -4.26
CA ARG A 133 7.13 3.41 -3.11
C ARG A 133 8.32 2.46 -3.11
N LEU A 134 8.96 2.28 -4.26
CA LEU A 134 10.09 1.35 -4.44
C LEU A 134 11.41 1.80 -3.84
N VAL A 135 11.55 3.07 -3.45
CA VAL A 135 12.84 3.70 -3.14
C VAL A 135 13.58 3.07 -1.94
N ARG A 136 12.90 2.35 -1.02
CA ARG A 136 13.60 1.77 0.16
C ARG A 136 13.07 0.42 0.68
N GLY A 137 12.07 -0.20 0.05
CA GLY A 137 11.56 -1.52 0.48
C GLY A 137 12.60 -2.65 0.36
N TRP A 138 13.61 -2.45 -0.49
CA TRP A 138 14.61 -3.46 -0.86
C TRP A 138 15.97 -3.25 -0.18
N THR A 139 16.03 -2.54 0.96
CA THR A 139 17.28 -2.34 1.73
C THR A 139 17.92 -3.65 2.23
N HIS A 140 17.22 -4.79 2.15
CA HIS A 140 17.78 -6.11 2.44
C HIS A 140 18.67 -6.68 1.32
N LEU A 141 18.48 -6.29 0.06
CA LEU A 141 19.29 -6.78 -1.06
C LEU A 141 20.66 -6.10 -1.15
N GLU A 142 20.76 -4.83 -0.73
CA GLU A 142 22.05 -4.13 -0.67
C GLU A 142 22.96 -4.69 0.43
N ARG A 143 22.40 -5.13 1.56
CA ARG A 143 23.19 -5.69 2.67
C ARG A 143 23.79 -7.06 2.37
N GLN A 144 23.17 -7.86 1.50
CA GLN A 144 23.73 -9.17 1.11
C GLN A 144 24.88 -9.08 0.11
N LYS A 145 25.09 -7.92 -0.53
CA LYS A 145 26.24 -7.66 -1.42
C LYS A 145 27.30 -6.75 -0.79
N GLY A 146 27.20 -6.46 0.51
CA GLY A 146 28.19 -5.72 1.29
C GLY A 146 29.39 -6.56 1.71
N GLY A 147 30.02 -7.27 0.76
CA GLY A 147 31.34 -7.87 0.92
C GLY A 147 32.36 -6.99 0.20
N ILE A 148 33.30 -6.44 0.96
CA ILE A 148 34.42 -5.59 0.53
C ILE A 148 34.99 -6.05 -0.83
N GLY A 149 34.91 -5.20 -1.86
CA GLY A 149 35.84 -5.29 -3.01
C GLY A 149 35.31 -5.66 -4.40
N LEU A 150 34.00 -5.70 -4.66
CA LEU A 150 33.52 -5.89 -6.04
C LEU A 150 33.19 -4.55 -6.71
N ARG A 151 34.01 -4.16 -7.70
CA ARG A 151 33.70 -3.15 -8.72
C ARG A 151 32.50 -3.64 -9.55
N GLY A 152 31.31 -3.51 -8.99
CA GLY A 152 30.06 -3.65 -9.73
C GLY A 152 29.82 -2.43 -10.62
N PRO A 153 28.85 -2.49 -11.55
CA PRO A 153 28.41 -1.32 -12.31
C PRO A 153 28.12 -0.18 -11.34
N GLY A 154 28.53 1.05 -11.67
CA GLY A 154 28.43 2.22 -10.79
C GLY A 154 27.01 2.67 -10.43
N GLU A 155 25.99 1.89 -10.80
CA GLU A 155 24.56 2.11 -10.53
C GLU A 155 24.10 1.08 -9.48
N THR A 156 23.41 1.53 -8.44
CA THR A 156 22.79 0.64 -7.44
C THR A 156 21.62 -0.13 -8.05
N GLN A 157 21.27 -1.31 -7.51
CA GLN A 157 20.11 -2.08 -7.98
C GLN A 157 18.81 -1.26 -7.94
N LEU A 158 18.66 -0.42 -6.91
CA LEU A 158 17.54 0.51 -6.76
C LEU A 158 17.48 1.56 -7.88
N GLU A 159 18.63 2.11 -8.29
CA GLU A 159 18.71 3.07 -9.39
C GLU A 159 18.36 2.39 -10.72
N THR A 160 18.87 1.17 -10.96
CA THR A 160 18.53 0.38 -12.15
C THR A 160 17.02 0.11 -12.21
N ASP A 161 16.39 -0.35 -11.12
CA ASP A 161 14.94 -0.62 -11.09
C ASP A 161 14.11 0.64 -11.34
N ARG A 162 14.50 1.76 -10.72
CA ARG A 162 13.86 3.05 -10.94
C ARG A 162 13.97 3.50 -12.40
N ARG A 163 15.14 3.29 -13.03
CA ARG A 163 15.36 3.58 -14.45
C ARG A 163 14.50 2.70 -15.35
N LEU A 164 14.43 1.40 -15.08
CA LEU A 164 13.60 0.46 -15.85
C LEU A 164 12.11 0.82 -15.76
N LEU A 165 11.62 1.18 -14.57
CA LEU A 165 10.24 1.65 -14.41
C LEU A 165 10.00 2.97 -15.12
N GLY A 166 10.95 3.91 -15.05
CA GLY A 166 10.87 5.16 -15.80
C GLY A 166 10.83 4.95 -17.32
N LEU A 167 11.57 3.97 -17.84
CA LEU A 167 11.50 3.58 -19.25
C LEU A 167 10.15 2.96 -19.60
N ARG A 168 9.63 2.06 -18.75
CA ARG A 168 8.31 1.44 -18.96
C ARG A 168 7.19 2.49 -18.97
N ILE A 169 7.23 3.46 -18.06
CA ILE A 169 6.29 4.59 -18.00
C ILE A 169 6.32 5.43 -19.29
N LYS A 170 7.47 5.54 -19.97
CA LYS A 170 7.59 6.28 -21.24
C LYS A 170 7.12 5.50 -22.47
N GLN A 171 7.08 4.18 -22.37
CA GLN A 171 6.67 3.29 -23.46
C GLN A 171 5.15 3.09 -23.52
N ILE A 172 4.47 3.40 -22.41
CA ILE A 172 3.03 3.44 -22.25
C ILE A 172 2.55 4.86 -22.58
#